data_AF-A0A9N9EGB5-F1
#
_entry.id   AF-A0A9N9EGB5-F1
#
_cell.length_a   1.000
_cell.length_b   1.000
_cell.length_c   1.000
_cell.angle_alpha   90.00
_cell.angle_beta   90.00
_cell.angle_gamma   90.00
#
_symmetry.space_group_name_H-M   'P 1'
#
loop_
_entity.id
_entity.type
_entity.pdbx_description
1 polymer ?
#
loop_
_entity_poly.entity_id
_entity_poly.type
_entity_poly.pdbx_seq_one_letter_code
_entity_poly.pdbx_strand_id
1 'polypeptide(L)' 'MVEIRNILLIGNAGKGKSTLANVITGTNEFEENTHRIRGTSEAKSLEFDHRGLRYRVIDTVGIGDSIRPTGDII' A
#
# COMPACT_ATOMS: atom_id res chain seq x y z
N MET A 1 -23.39 -2.57 13.05
CA MET A 1 -22.21 -2.45 12.17
C MET A 1 -20.99 -2.31 13.05
N VAL A 2 -19.90 -3.02 12.77
CA VAL A 2 -18.63 -2.85 13.50
C VAL A 2 -17.98 -1.57 13.00
N GLU A 3 -17.60 -0.66 13.90
CA GLU A 3 -16.86 0.55 13.54
C GLU A 3 -15.45 0.19 13.06
N ILE A 4 -15.01 0.74 11.93
CA ILE A 4 -13.68 0.51 11.36
C ILE A 4 -12.94 1.83 11.27
N ARG A 5 -11.73 1.87 11.83
CA ARG A 5 -10.84 3.03 11.74
C ARG A 5 -9.94 2.93 10.53
N ASN A 6 -10.07 3.88 9.60
CA ASN A 6 -9.31 3.86 8.35
C ASN A 6 -8.00 4.63 8.51
N ILE A 7 -6.91 4.04 8.02
CA ILE A 7 -5.57 4.63 7.94
C ILE A 7 -5.20 4.69 6.46
N LEU A 8 -5.11 5.88 5.89
CA LEU A 8 -4.72 6.09 4.50
C LEU A 8 -3.25 6.49 4.41
N LEU A 9 -2.45 5.70 3.70
CA LEU A 9 -1.02 5.97 3.52
C LEU A 9 -0.79 6.71 2.22
N ILE A 10 -0.35 7.97 2.31
CA ILE A 10 -0.07 8.84 1.16
C ILE A 10 1.40 9.26 1.12
N GLY A 11 1.91 9.52 -0.08
CA GLY A 11 3.28 10.01 -0.27
C GLY A 11 3.90 9.56 -1.59
N ASN A 12 5.12 10.01 -1.84
CA ASN A 12 5.84 9.70 -3.09
C ASN A 12 6.07 8.20 -3.29
N ALA A 13 6.25 7.79 -4.55
CA ALA A 13 6.67 6.44 -4.89
C ALA A 13 8.03 6.09 -4.25
N GLY A 14 8.19 4.84 -3.83
CA GLY A 14 9.44 4.35 -3.23
C GLY A 14 9.78 4.92 -1.84
N LYS A 15 8.81 5.46 -1.09
CA LYS A 15 9.00 5.98 0.27
C LYS A 15 8.49 5.05 1.39
N GLY A 16 8.29 3.78 1.08
CA GLY A 16 8.03 2.75 2.10
C GLY A 16 6.60 2.69 2.64
N LYS A 17 5.60 3.20 1.91
CA LYS A 17 4.18 3.12 2.32
C LYS A 17 3.72 1.66 2.46
N SER A 18 3.97 0.84 1.44
CA SER A 18 3.64 -0.60 1.43
C SER A 18 4.39 -1.36 2.52
N THR A 19 5.68 -1.04 2.73
CA THR A 19 6.47 -1.59 3.84
C THR A 19 5.86 -1.21 5.20
N LEU A 20 5.46 0.05 5.39
CA LEU A 20 4.79 0.47 6.62
C LEU A 20 3.44 -0.24 6.80
N ALA A 21 2.69 -0.46 5.72
CA ALA A 21 1.43 -1.21 5.77
C ALA A 21 1.65 -2.63 6.31
N ASN A 22 2.63 -3.36 5.76
CA ASN A 22 3.05 -4.68 6.23
C ASN A 22 3.47 -4.70 7.70
N VAL A 23 4.27 -3.71 8.14
CA VAL A 23 4.69 -3.59 9.55
C VAL A 23 3.49 -3.36 10.47
N ILE A 24 2.56 -2.48 10.11
CA ILE A 24 1.39 -2.17 10.93
C ILE A 24 0.44 -3.36 11.02
N THR A 25 0.27 -4.11 9.92
CA THR A 25 -0.63 -5.27 9.87
C THR A 25 0.02 -6.54 10.37
N GLY A 26 1.35 -6.58 10.50
CA GLY A 26 2.11 -7.79 10.80
C GLY A 26 2.01 -8.84 9.68
N THR A 27 1.87 -8.40 8.42
CA THR A 27 1.72 -9.27 7.24
C THR A 27 2.73 -8.92 6.16
N ASN A 28 2.77 -9.71 5.07
CA ASN A 28 3.52 -9.40 3.85
C ASN A 28 2.55 -9.28 2.65
N GLU A 29 1.37 -8.73 2.89
CA GLU A 29 0.31 -8.63 1.89
C GLU A 29 0.56 -7.47 0.92
N PHE A 30 1.22 -6.40 1.34
CA PHE A 30 1.50 -5.25 0.50
C PHE A 30 2.80 -5.47 -0.28
N GLU A 31 2.77 -5.27 -1.59
CA GLU A 31 3.92 -5.52 -2.45
C GLU A 31 4.99 -4.42 -2.26
N GLU A 32 6.12 -4.80 -1.68
CA GLU A 32 7.24 -3.89 -1.41
C GLU A 32 8.19 -3.84 -2.62
N ASN A 33 7.72 -3.30 -3.75
CA ASN A 33 8.58 -3.20 -4.93
C ASN A 33 9.63 -2.10 -4.76
N THR A 34 10.90 -2.52 -4.74
CA THR A 34 12.07 -1.63 -4.77
C THR A 34 12.34 -1.06 -6.17
N HIS A 35 11.74 -1.67 -7.20
CA HIS A 35 11.92 -1.26 -8.58
C HIS A 35 10.85 -0.25 -8.96
N ARG A 36 11.28 0.97 -9.33
CA ARG A 36 10.42 2.10 -9.76
C ARG A 36 9.50 1.79 -10.95
N ILE A 37 9.63 0.61 -11.55
CA ILE A 37 8.86 0.15 -12.71
C ILE A 37 7.56 -0.54 -12.26
N ARG A 38 7.50 -1.04 -11.01
CA ARG A 38 6.38 -1.83 -10.49
C ARG A 38 5.91 -1.29 -9.14
N GLY A 39 5.76 0.02 -8.99
CA GLY A 39 5.07 0.53 -7.80
C GLY A 39 3.62 0.02 -7.74
N THR A 40 2.97 0.22 -6.60
CA THR A 40 1.55 -0.07 -6.40
C THR A 40 0.73 0.55 -7.54
N SER A 41 0.14 -0.28 -8.42
CA SER A 41 -0.65 0.19 -9.58
C SER A 41 -2.09 0.54 -9.23
N GLU A 42 -2.58 0.01 -8.11
CA GLU A 42 -3.93 0.23 -7.58
C GLU A 42 -3.88 0.29 -6.05
N ALA A 43 -4.75 1.09 -5.44
CA ALA A 43 -4.81 1.16 -3.98
C ALA A 43 -5.20 -0.22 -3.39
N LYS A 44 -4.44 -0.70 -2.42
CA LYS A 44 -4.70 -1.96 -1.70
C LYS A 44 -5.14 -1.65 -0.28
N SER A 45 -6.07 -2.42 0.26
CA SER A 45 -6.48 -2.29 1.66
C SER A 45 -6.50 -3.62 2.39
N LEU A 46 -6.18 -3.60 3.68
CA LEU A 46 -6.27 -4.74 4.57
C LEU A 46 -6.90 -4.33 5.90
N GLU A 47 -7.84 -5.12 6.39
CA GLU A 47 -8.39 -4.97 7.73
C GLU A 47 -7.63 -5.83 8.74
N PHE A 48 -7.42 -5.29 9.94
CA PHE A 48 -6.71 -5.97 11.00
C PHE A 48 -7.21 -5.52 12.38
N ASP A 49 -7.05 -6.37 13.38
CA ASP A 49 -7.39 -6.04 14.76
C ASP A 49 -6.14 -5.63 15.54
N HIS A 50 -6.24 -4.53 16.28
CA HIS A 50 -5.18 -4.10 17.19
C HIS A 50 -5.80 -3.60 18.49
N ARG A 51 -5.46 -4.25 19.62
CA ARG A 51 -5.96 -3.92 20.97
C ARG A 51 -7.50 -3.87 21.04
N GLY A 52 -8.17 -4.83 20.41
CA GLY A 52 -9.63 -4.93 20.40
C GLY A 52 -10.36 -3.91 19.53
N LEU A 53 -9.63 -3.17 18.70
CA LEU A 53 -10.18 -2.21 17.74
C LEU A 53 -9.90 -2.70 16.31
N ARG A 54 -10.89 -2.53 15.44
CA ARG A 54 -10.79 -2.90 14.02
C ARG A 54 -10.28 -1.72 13.20
N TYR A 55 -9.21 -1.96 12.46
CA TYR A 55 -8.59 -1.00 11.57
C TYR A 55 -8.66 -1.46 10.12
N ARG A 56 -8.54 -0.51 9.20
CA ARG A 56 -8.26 -0.76 7.79
C ARG A 56 -7.09 0.12 7.37
N VAL A 57 -5.98 -0.47 6.95
CA VAL A 57 -4.92 0.27 6.27
C VAL A 57 -5.20 0.28 4.77
N ILE A 58 -4.98 1.42 4.13
CA ILE A 58 -5.16 1.65 2.69
C ILE A 58 -3.83 2.19 2.16
N ASP A 59 -3.11 1.37 1.42
CA ASP A 59 -1.89 1.74 0.71
C ASP A 59 -2.24 2.28 -0.67
N THR A 60 -1.67 3.43 -1.05
CA THR A 60 -1.99 4.11 -2.32
C THR A 60 -0.83 4.04 -3.30
N VAL A 61 -1.17 4.23 -4.58
CA VAL A 61 -0.20 4.56 -5.62
C VAL A 61 0.65 5.76 -5.16
N GLY A 62 1.96 5.68 -5.37
CA GLY A 62 2.87 6.75 -4.99
C GLY A 62 2.77 7.96 -5.92
N ILE A 63 2.90 9.16 -5.38
CA ILE A 63 3.02 10.36 -6.21
C ILE A 63 4.35 10.31 -6.99
N GLY A 64 4.29 10.65 -8.28
CA GLY A 64 5.46 10.60 -9.18
C GLY A 64 5.84 9.19 -9.63
N ASP A 65 4.98 8.20 -9.37
CA ASP A 65 5.13 6.89 -9.98
C ASP A 65 4.87 7.00 -11.48
N SER A 66 5.87 6.67 -12.28
CA SER A 66 5.73 6.63 -13.73
C SER A 66 5.13 5.28 -14.07
N ILE A 67 3.80 5.19 -14.17
CA ILE A 67 3.14 3.99 -14.70
C ILE A 67 3.59 3.88 -16.16
N ARG A 68 4.69 3.15 -16.40
CA ARG A 68 5.05 2.71 -17.75
C ARG A 68 4.25 1.44 -18.00
N PRO A 69 3.27 1.45 -18.91
CA PRO A 69 2.63 0.21 -19.31
C PRO A 69 3.71 -0.73 -19.84
N THR A 70 3.68 -1.99 -19.40
CA THR A 70 4.65 -3.05 -19.74
C THR A 70 4.62 -3.46 -21.23
N GLY A 71 4.12 -2.61 -22.13
CA GLY A 71 3.88 -2.91 -23.55
C GLY A 71 4.95 -2.44 -24.53
N ASP A 72 5.82 -1.49 -24.15
CA ASP A 72 6.75 -0.85 -25.10
C ASP A 72 8.21 -1.30 -24.90
N ILE A 73 8.43 -2.62 -24.96
CA ILE A 73 9.76 -3.16 -25.26
C ILE A 73 9.68 -3.69 -26.70
N ILE A 74 10.10 -2.84 -27.65
CA ILE A 74 10.46 -3.23 -29.01
C ILE A 74 11.96 -3.48 -29.05
#